data_AF-A0A7L5A5P5-F1
#
_entry.id   AF-A0A7L5A5P5-F1
#
_cell.length_a   1.000
_cell.length_b   1.000
_cell.length_c   1.000
_cell.angle_alpha   90.00
_cell.angle_beta   90.00
_cell.angle_gamma   90.00
#
_symmetry.space_group_name_H-M   'P 1'
#
loop_
_entity.id
_entity.type
_entity.pdbx_description
1 polymer ?
#
loop_
_entity_poly.entity_id
_entity_poly.type
_entity_poly.pdbx_seq_one_letter_code
_entity_poly.pdbx_strand_id
1 'polypeptide(L)'
;MSELKHEVYKQIFETWRYEVDSYWVRNNYFAAFETAALAGCWYVVEHHHMWVGLAFALLGLASALIWRITSEGVHNYVAYWWKSVQDIENKLSLECEGFDYATRHTGSGRPLGQHPSGMILFIPVLFMSAWIVIAVFAVKCLCPCNGCY
;
A
#
# COMPACT_ATOMS: atom_id res chain seq x y z
N MET A 1 5.04 25.18 30.45
CA MET A 1 3.74 24.63 29.98
C MET A 1 3.69 24.60 28.46
N SER A 2 4.01 25.69 27.77
CA SER A 2 4.12 25.73 26.29
C SER A 2 5.15 24.73 25.72
N GLU A 3 6.31 24.58 26.35
CA GLU A 3 7.33 23.61 25.88
C GLU A 3 6.84 22.16 25.91
N LEU A 4 6.11 21.76 26.96
CA LEU A 4 5.51 20.42 27.06
C LEU A 4 4.47 20.17 25.94
N LYS A 5 3.67 21.19 25.61
CA LYS A 5 2.69 21.09 24.51
C LYS A 5 3.40 20.86 23.16
N HIS A 6 4.51 21.57 22.95
CA HIS A 6 5.30 21.47 21.73
C HIS A 6 6.03 20.12 21.61
N GLU A 7 6.59 19.60 22.69
CA GLU A 7 7.22 18.27 22.69
C GLU A 7 6.22 17.15 22.40
N VAL A 8 5.03 17.19 23.01
CA VAL A 8 3.98 16.20 22.76
C VAL A 8 3.50 16.26 21.31
N TYR A 9 3.27 17.46 20.78
CA TYR A 9 2.89 17.62 19.36
C TYR A 9 3.97 17.07 18.42
N LYS A 10 5.22 17.46 18.65
CA LYS A 10 6.37 17.01 17.84
C LYS A 10 6.49 15.49 17.85
N GLN A 11 6.38 14.85 19.01
CA GLN A 11 6.47 13.39 19.13
C GLN A 11 5.37 12.68 18.34
N ILE A 12 4.13 13.17 18.39
CA ILE A 12 3.00 12.56 17.69
C ILE A 12 3.12 12.78 16.18
N PHE A 13 3.56 13.97 15.75
CA PHE A 13 3.84 14.25 14.34
C PHE A 13 4.99 13.38 13.79
N GLU A 14 6.08 13.24 14.53
CA GLU A 14 7.18 12.34 14.19
C GLU A 14 6.72 10.88 14.10
N THR A 15 5.83 10.46 15.01
CA THR A 15 5.25 9.11 15.00
C THR A 15 4.40 8.88 13.74
N TRP A 16 3.51 9.82 13.40
CA TRP A 16 2.73 9.75 12.16
C TRP A 16 3.64 9.71 10.91
N ARG A 17 4.65 10.58 10.87
CA ARG A 17 5.61 10.62 9.75
C ARG A 17 6.37 9.31 9.59
N TYR A 18 6.81 8.71 10.70
CA TYR A 18 7.48 7.41 10.70
C TYR A 18 6.57 6.30 10.17
N GLU A 19 5.30 6.26 10.60
CA GLU A 19 4.34 5.26 10.11
C GLU A 19 4.08 5.40 8.60
N VAL A 20 3.95 6.63 8.10
CA VAL A 20 3.79 6.92 6.67
C VAL A 20 5.03 6.49 5.87
N ASP A 21 6.23 6.85 6.32
CA ASP A 21 7.48 6.49 5.64
C ASP A 21 7.68 4.97 5.62
N SER A 22 7.49 4.31 6.76
CA SER A 22 7.54 2.85 6.88
C SER A 22 6.55 2.17 5.95
N TYR A 23 5.35 2.73 5.80
CA TYR A 23 4.33 2.24 4.88
C TYR A 23 4.76 2.37 3.40
N TRP A 24 5.34 3.49 2.99
CA TRP A 24 5.89 3.66 1.65
C TRP A 24 7.03 2.69 1.35
N VAL A 25 7.96 2.54 2.29
CA VAL A 25 9.08 1.60 2.18
C VAL A 25 8.57 0.17 1.98
N ARG A 26 7.61 -0.28 2.79
CA ARG A 26 6.99 -1.61 2.63
C ARG A 26 6.36 -1.81 1.25
N ASN A 27 5.60 -0.83 0.76
CA ASN A 27 4.96 -0.93 -0.56
C ASN A 27 5.98 -0.98 -1.70
N ASN A 28 7.07 -0.24 -1.60
CA ASN A 28 8.15 -0.29 -2.60
C ASN A 28 8.84 -1.66 -2.61
N TYR A 29 9.11 -2.26 -1.44
CA TYR A 29 9.65 -3.61 -1.35
C TYR A 29 8.71 -4.65 -1.97
N PHE A 30 7.41 -4.56 -1.68
CA PHE A 30 6.41 -5.43 -2.27
C PHE A 30 6.38 -5.31 -3.80
N ALA A 31 6.36 -4.07 -4.34
CA ALA A 31 6.37 -3.86 -5.78
C ALA A 31 7.63 -4.41 -6.46
N ALA A 32 8.81 -4.23 -5.85
CA ALA A 32 10.05 -4.77 -6.36
C ALA A 32 10.05 -6.32 -6.34
N PHE A 33 9.58 -6.92 -5.25
CA PHE A 33 9.45 -8.36 -5.10
C PHE A 33 8.49 -8.96 -6.14
N GLU A 34 7.29 -8.41 -6.27
CA GLU A 34 6.29 -8.88 -7.23
C GLU A 34 6.76 -8.70 -8.68
N THR A 35 7.48 -7.62 -9.00
CA THR A 35 8.09 -7.44 -10.33
C THR A 35 9.11 -8.53 -10.64
N ALA A 36 9.99 -8.84 -9.68
CA ALA A 36 10.98 -9.91 -9.83
C ALA A 36 10.32 -11.29 -9.94
N ALA A 37 9.27 -11.53 -9.15
CA ALA A 37 8.49 -12.76 -9.18
C ALA A 37 7.76 -12.95 -10.52
N LEU A 38 7.15 -11.88 -11.07
CA LEU A 38 6.51 -11.90 -12.38
C LEU A 38 7.53 -12.19 -13.49
N ALA A 39 8.70 -11.56 -13.46
CA ALA A 39 9.77 -11.81 -14.42
C ALA A 39 10.26 -13.27 -14.36
N GLY A 40 10.45 -13.81 -13.15
CA GLY A 40 10.81 -15.21 -12.95
C GLY A 40 9.72 -16.18 -13.41
N CYS A 41 8.45 -15.87 -13.14
CA CYS A 41 7.32 -16.69 -13.58
C CYS A 41 7.20 -16.68 -15.12
N TRP A 42 7.39 -15.53 -15.76
CA TRP A 42 7.40 -15.41 -17.22
C TRP A 42 8.46 -16.34 -17.84
N TYR A 43 9.68 -16.32 -17.29
CA TYR A 43 10.76 -17.21 -17.73
C TYR A 43 10.38 -18.70 -17.60
N VAL A 44 9.74 -19.09 -16.48
CA VAL A 44 9.29 -20.48 -16.26
C VAL A 44 8.20 -20.90 -17.25
N VAL A 45 7.26 -20.01 -17.56
CA VAL A 45 6.20 -20.25 -18.54
C VAL A 45 6.76 -20.38 -19.95
N GLU A 46 7.74 -19.56 -20.33
CA GLU A 46 8.42 -19.62 -21.63
C GLU A 46 9.15 -20.95 -21.84
N HIS A 47 9.72 -21.55 -20.79
CA HIS A 47 10.40 -22.84 -20.84
C HIS A 47 9.45 -24.05 -20.71
N HIS A 48 8.18 -23.90 -21.13
CA HIS A 48 7.15 -24.94 -21.19
C HIS A 48 6.78 -25.63 -19.86
N HIS A 49 7.17 -25.09 -18.70
CA HIS A 49 6.77 -25.59 -17.38
C HIS A 49 5.45 -24.94 -16.91
N MET A 50 4.38 -25.10 -17.69
CA MET A 50 3.11 -24.39 -17.49
C MET A 50 2.43 -24.68 -16.14
N TRP A 51 2.55 -25.91 -15.62
CA TRP A 51 2.05 -26.27 -14.28
C TRP A 51 2.76 -25.50 -13.16
N VAL A 52 4.07 -25.31 -13.30
CA VAL A 52 4.89 -24.56 -12.33
C VAL A 52 4.57 -23.07 -12.43
N GLY A 53 4.41 -22.54 -13.65
CA GLY A 53 3.94 -21.17 -13.89
C GLY A 53 2.56 -20.90 -13.29
N LEU A 54 1.62 -21.84 -13.41
CA LEU A 54 0.30 -21.73 -12.78
C LEU A 54 0.40 -21.73 -11.25
N ALA A 55 1.22 -22.61 -10.66
CA ALA A 55 1.43 -22.65 -9.23
C ALA A 55 2.02 -21.33 -8.70
N PHE A 56 3.03 -20.76 -9.39
CA PHE A 56 3.58 -19.46 -9.04
C PHE A 56 2.57 -18.32 -9.22
N ALA A 57 1.72 -18.38 -10.26
CA ALA A 57 0.68 -17.38 -10.46
C ALA A 57 -0.38 -17.38 -9.35
N LEU A 58 -0.77 -18.57 -8.86
CA LEU A 58 -1.68 -18.68 -7.72
C LEU A 58 -1.04 -18.18 -6.42
N LEU A 59 0.25 -18.47 -6.21
CA LEU A 59 1.00 -17.96 -5.06
C LEU A 59 1.14 -16.43 -5.10
N GLY A 60 1.44 -15.86 -6.26
CA GLY A 60 1.50 -14.41 -6.48
C GLY A 60 0.14 -13.71 -6.31
N LEU A 61 -0.94 -14.38 -6.72
CA LEU A 61 -2.28 -13.86 -6.46
C LEU A 61 -2.61 -13.87 -4.95
N ALA A 62 -2.25 -14.94 -4.26
CA ALA A 62 -2.44 -15.04 -2.81
C ALA A 62 -1.60 -14.00 -2.05
N SER A 63 -0.34 -13.78 -2.42
CA SER A 63 0.51 -12.75 -1.81
C SER A 63 -0.09 -11.36 -2.01
N ALA A 64 -0.56 -11.02 -3.21
CA ALA A 64 -1.15 -9.72 -3.49
C ALA A 64 -2.48 -9.50 -2.74
N LEU A 65 -3.29 -10.54 -2.54
CA LEU A 65 -4.51 -10.47 -1.73
C LEU A 65 -4.20 -10.23 -0.24
N ILE A 66 -3.26 -10.99 0.32
CA ILE A 66 -2.82 -10.81 1.71
C ILE A 66 -2.22 -9.42 1.90
N TRP A 67 -1.43 -8.94 0.93
CA TRP A 67 -0.85 -7.60 0.96
C TRP A 67 -1.93 -6.51 0.97
N ARG A 68 -3.00 -6.67 0.18
CA ARG A 68 -4.12 -5.73 0.16
C ARG A 68 -4.79 -5.63 1.53
N ILE A 69 -5.10 -6.76 2.17
CA ILE A 69 -5.77 -6.80 3.48
C ILE A 69 -4.89 -6.16 4.55
N THR A 70 -3.60 -6.49 4.58
CA THR A 70 -2.65 -5.92 5.54
C THR A 70 -2.43 -4.42 5.31
N SER A 71 -2.37 -3.98 4.06
CA SER A 71 -2.24 -2.57 3.69
C SER A 71 -3.45 -1.74 4.09
N GLU A 72 -4.65 -2.31 4.03
CA GLU A 72 -5.89 -1.66 4.48
C GLU A 72 -5.90 -1.46 6.01
N GLY A 73 -5.45 -2.46 6.77
CA GLY A 73 -5.28 -2.35 8.23
C GLY A 73 -4.30 -1.24 8.63
N VAL A 74 -3.15 -1.15 7.95
CA VAL A 74 -2.17 -0.07 8.21
C VAL A 74 -2.72 1.30 7.80
N HIS A 75 -3.47 1.37 6.70
CA HIS A 75 -4.09 2.62 6.28
C HIS A 75 -5.04 3.17 7.35
N ASN A 76 -5.89 2.31 7.93
CA ASN A 76 -6.77 2.69 9.03
C ASN A 76 -5.99 3.19 10.26
N TYR A 77 -4.82 2.62 10.52
CA TYR A 77 -3.94 3.05 11.60
C TYR A 77 -3.32 4.43 11.34
N VAL A 78 -2.83 4.68 10.13
CA VAL A 78 -2.31 5.99 9.72
C VAL A 78 -3.40 7.06 9.78
N ALA A 79 -4.62 6.73 9.32
CA ALA A 79 -5.77 7.63 9.38
C ALA A 79 -6.19 7.93 10.83
N TYR A 80 -6.14 6.93 11.71
CA TYR A 80 -6.38 7.11 13.15
C TYR A 80 -5.38 8.10 13.77
N TRP A 81 -4.08 7.90 13.53
CA TRP A 81 -3.06 8.81 14.04
C TRP A 81 -3.19 10.23 13.50
N TRP A 82 -3.52 10.39 12.21
CA TRP A 82 -3.80 11.70 11.65
C TRP A 82 -4.95 12.41 12.37
N LYS A 83 -6.01 11.68 12.68
CA LYS A 83 -7.16 12.23 13.43
C LYS A 83 -6.79 12.59 14.87
N SER A 84 -5.91 11.81 15.49
CA SER A 84 -5.36 12.10 16.82
C SER A 84 -4.46 13.35 16.82
N VAL A 85 -3.65 13.57 15.77
CA VAL A 85 -2.88 14.81 15.59
C VAL A 85 -3.82 16.02 15.53
N GLN A 86 -4.89 15.94 14.74
CA GLN A 86 -5.90 17.01 14.63
C GLN A 86 -6.62 17.29 15.96
N ASP A 87 -7.02 16.25 16.69
CA ASP A 87 -7.69 16.41 17.99
C ASP A 87 -6.76 17.08 19.04
N ILE A 88 -5.47 16.79 18.97
CA ILE A 88 -4.46 17.36 19.86
C ILE A 88 -4.12 18.81 19.50
N GLU A 89 -4.02 19.15 18.20
CA GLU A 89 -3.90 20.54 17.75
C GLU A 89 -5.06 21.40 18.28
N ASN A 90 -6.30 20.90 18.15
CA ASN A 90 -7.51 21.56 18.63
C ASN A 90 -7.53 21.71 20.16
N LYS A 91 -7.22 20.63 20.91
CA LYS A 91 -7.23 20.64 22.39
C LYS A 91 -6.15 21.52 23.00
N LEU A 92 -5.01 21.66 22.35
CA LEU A 92 -3.90 22.46 22.85
C LEU A 92 -4.00 23.95 22.49
N SER A 93 -4.99 24.31 21.65
CA SER A 93 -5.20 25.65 21.07
C SER A 93 -3.97 26.19 20.34
N LEU A 94 -3.22 25.30 19.68
CA LEU A 94 -2.03 25.65 18.92
C LEU A 94 -2.34 26.47 17.66
N GLU A 95 -3.61 26.48 17.22
CA GLU A 95 -4.14 27.43 16.21
C GLU A 95 -3.81 28.89 16.54
N CYS A 96 -3.89 29.28 17.83
CA CYS A 96 -3.64 30.65 18.27
C CYS A 96 -2.15 31.02 18.29
N GLU A 97 -1.25 30.04 18.32
CA GLU A 97 0.21 30.25 18.34
C GLU A 97 0.84 30.15 16.94
N GLY A 98 0.03 29.98 15.88
CA GLY A 98 0.52 29.89 14.49
C GLY A 98 1.14 28.55 14.11
N PHE A 99 1.08 27.55 15.00
CA PHE A 99 1.49 26.16 14.75
C PHE A 99 0.33 25.35 14.18
N ASP A 100 -0.29 25.87 13.14
CA ASP A 100 -1.45 25.28 12.49
C ASP A 100 -0.99 24.56 11.20
N TYR A 101 -0.40 23.37 11.36
CA TYR A 101 0.12 22.60 10.22
C TYR A 101 -0.88 21.54 9.74
N ALA A 102 -1.61 20.85 10.63
CA ALA A 102 -2.62 19.87 10.20
C ALA A 102 -3.98 20.52 9.88
N THR A 103 -4.43 21.53 10.66
CA THR A 103 -5.71 22.24 10.40
C THR A 103 -5.65 23.16 9.17
N ARG A 104 -4.54 23.88 8.95
CA ARG A 104 -4.37 24.76 7.78
C ARG A 104 -4.26 24.00 6.45
N HIS A 105 -3.69 22.80 6.46
CA HIS A 105 -3.68 21.92 5.28
C HIS A 105 -5.05 21.25 5.00
N THR A 106 -5.96 21.21 5.97
CA THR A 106 -7.36 20.80 5.76
C THR A 106 -8.29 21.88 5.19
N GLY A 107 -7.81 23.12 5.00
CA GLY A 107 -8.58 24.22 4.39
C GLY A 107 -9.06 23.97 2.95
N SER A 108 -8.66 22.86 2.32
CA SER A 108 -9.18 22.37 1.04
C SER A 108 -10.19 21.22 1.19
N GLY A 109 -10.98 21.21 2.27
CA GLY A 109 -12.20 20.39 2.38
C GLY A 109 -12.02 18.87 2.33
N ARG A 110 -10.80 18.35 2.34
CA ARG A 110 -10.51 16.90 2.38
C ARG A 110 -9.34 16.61 3.33
N PRO A 111 -9.50 15.66 4.27
CA PRO A 111 -8.45 15.30 5.23
C PRO A 111 -7.18 14.85 4.52
N LEU A 112 -6.02 15.47 4.81
CA LEU A 112 -4.73 15.01 4.31
C LEU A 112 -4.39 13.57 4.73
N GLY A 113 -4.92 13.10 5.86
CA GLY A 113 -4.86 11.70 6.29
C GLY A 113 -5.71 10.72 5.46
N GLN A 114 -6.60 11.23 4.60
CA GLN A 114 -7.33 10.46 3.58
C GLN A 114 -6.67 10.49 2.21
N HIS A 115 -5.45 11.04 2.09
CA HIS A 115 -4.62 10.86 0.90
C HIS A 115 -3.55 9.79 1.14
N PRO A 116 -3.86 8.49 1.00
CA PRO A 116 -3.11 7.71 0.06
C PRO A 116 -3.60 8.13 -1.33
N SER A 117 -2.74 8.73 -2.15
CA SER A 117 -2.99 8.83 -3.59
C SER A 117 -3.61 7.50 -4.06
N GLY A 118 -4.70 7.51 -4.83
CA GLY A 118 -5.34 6.27 -5.32
C GLY A 118 -4.35 5.27 -5.94
N MET A 119 -3.16 5.76 -6.32
CA MET A 119 -1.93 5.02 -6.59
C MET A 119 -1.60 3.90 -5.60
N ILE A 120 -1.87 4.04 -4.30
CA ILE A 120 -1.46 3.05 -3.29
C ILE A 120 -2.37 1.83 -3.29
N LEU A 121 -3.69 2.02 -3.49
CA LEU A 121 -4.59 0.89 -3.76
C LEU A 121 -4.33 0.30 -5.14
N PHE A 122 -3.80 1.11 -6.06
CA PHE A 122 -3.56 0.71 -7.44
C PHE A 122 -2.41 -0.31 -7.57
N ILE A 123 -1.35 -0.20 -6.76
CA ILE A 123 -0.19 -1.13 -6.82
C ILE A 123 -0.61 -2.60 -6.65
N PRO A 124 -1.25 -3.03 -5.54
CA PRO A 124 -1.64 -4.43 -5.39
C PRO A 124 -2.71 -4.86 -6.40
N VAL A 125 -3.59 -3.95 -6.84
CA VAL A 125 -4.58 -4.25 -7.90
C VAL A 125 -3.92 -4.52 -9.24
N LEU A 126 -2.88 -3.74 -9.58
CA LEU A 126 -2.09 -3.94 -10.80
C LEU A 126 -1.41 -5.31 -10.77
N PHE A 127 -0.75 -5.68 -9.67
CA PHE A 127 -0.11 -6.99 -9.56
C PHE A 127 -1.12 -8.15 -9.56
N MET A 128 -2.26 -8.01 -8.88
CA MET A 128 -3.35 -9.01 -8.98
C MET A 128 -3.81 -9.20 -10.42
N SER A 129 -3.97 -8.11 -11.18
CA SER A 129 -4.37 -8.19 -12.59
C SER A 129 -3.32 -8.92 -13.44
N ALA A 130 -2.03 -8.67 -13.21
CA ALA A 130 -0.94 -9.36 -13.89
C ALA A 130 -0.93 -10.86 -13.59
N TRP A 131 -1.10 -11.25 -12.32
CA TRP A 131 -1.18 -12.66 -11.93
C TRP A 131 -2.40 -13.38 -12.51
N ILE A 132 -3.55 -12.71 -12.57
CA ILE A 132 -4.76 -13.25 -13.22
C ILE A 132 -4.49 -13.50 -14.71
N VAL A 133 -3.85 -12.57 -15.42
CA VAL A 133 -3.52 -12.73 -16.84
C VAL A 133 -2.60 -13.94 -17.05
N ILE A 134 -1.55 -14.09 -16.24
CA ILE A 134 -0.64 -15.24 -16.31
C ILE A 134 -1.37 -16.55 -16.00
N ALA A 135 -2.21 -16.57 -14.96
CA ALA A 135 -2.99 -17.75 -14.60
C ALA A 135 -3.96 -18.16 -15.72
N VAL A 136 -4.68 -17.20 -16.31
CA VAL A 136 -5.59 -17.46 -17.45
C VAL A 136 -4.82 -17.96 -18.67
N PHE A 137 -3.65 -17.40 -18.96
CA PHE A 137 -2.78 -17.85 -20.03
C PHE A 137 -2.31 -19.30 -19.81
N ALA A 138 -1.79 -19.60 -18.62
CA ALA A 138 -1.33 -20.95 -18.26
C ALA A 138 -2.48 -21.97 -18.32
N VAL A 139 -3.68 -21.64 -17.83
CA VAL A 139 -4.86 -22.52 -17.91
C VAL A 139 -5.27 -22.77 -19.36
N LYS A 140 -5.28 -21.73 -20.21
CA LYS A 140 -5.61 -21.87 -21.64
C LYS A 140 -4.60 -22.76 -22.37
N CYS A 141 -3.32 -22.65 -22.06
CA CYS A 141 -2.29 -23.48 -22.68
C CYS A 141 -2.27 -24.92 -22.13
N LEU A 142 -2.70 -25.13 -20.87
CA LEU A 142 -2.86 -26.46 -20.27
C LEU A 142 -4.15 -27.18 -20.72
N CYS A 143 -5.21 -26.46 -21.07
CA CYS A 143 -6.44 -27.04 -21.61
C CYS A 143 -6.24 -27.44 -23.09
N PRO A 144 -6.33 -28.74 -23.45
CA PRO A 144 -6.01 -29.23 -24.80
C PRO A 144 -6.99 -28.82 -25.90
N CYS A 145 -7.97 -27.95 -25.64
CA CYS A 145 -9.03 -27.63 -26.59
C CYS A 145 -8.63 -26.62 -27.67
N ASN A 146 -7.42 -26.04 -27.64
CA ASN A 146 -6.87 -25.32 -28.78
C ASN A 146 -5.36 -25.55 -28.82
N GLY A 147 -4.91 -26.33 -29.81
CA GLY A 147 -3.53 -26.76 -29.97
C GLY A 147 -2.52 -25.62 -29.84
N CYS A 148 -1.66 -25.72 -28.84
CA CYS A 148 -0.31 -25.18 -28.91
C CYS A 148 0.61 -26.40 -28.87
N TYR A 149 1.13 -26.74 -30.05
CA TYR A 149 2.31 -27.60 -30.21
C TYR A 149 3.55 -26.89 -29.66
#